data_AF-A0A1V4TYH4-F1
#
_entry.id   AF-A0A1V4TYH4-F1
#
_cell.length_a   1.000
_cell.length_b   1.000
_cell.length_c   1.000
_cell.angle_alpha   90.00
_cell.angle_beta   90.00
_cell.angle_gamma   90.00
#
_symmetry.space_group_name_H-M   'P 1'
#
loop_
_entity.id
_entity.type
_entity.pdbx_description
1 polymer ?
#
loop_
_entity_poly.entity_id
_entity_poly.type
_entity_poly.pdbx_seq_one_letter_code
_entity_poly.pdbx_strand_id
1 'polypeptide(L)'
;MSATLDLAGGTTTLSDDQAASYLKVTNSVAGGHLILSPGSSMTFDDTSGAGFDPAALGYDITINGTASSHCVIKSASDTPTNAWAAPPVTIPIMATRCDIYNYSGNLGSGYTSLWTFTNCNLFPFETKTEPRTLIANLLTAQWTLATVPEFRDDDERRMPQGLTPLIKVYPLNSPSTLKGRGETQRIEHHLTASIRCRDQDNAFAAKEEVCRILDYYLDHPFTGYDLMTHQDGAYRGGSTWLFQWDVEITLYQLRKVVVRR
;
A
#
# COMPACT_ATOMS: atom_id res chain seq x y z
N MET A 1 17.23 -25.03 2.36
CA MET A 1 17.02 -24.28 1.11
C MET A 1 15.63 -24.65 0.63
N SER A 2 14.73 -23.68 0.46
CA SER A 2 13.41 -23.95 -0.10
C SER A 2 13.53 -24.38 -1.56
N ALA A 3 12.57 -25.16 -2.03
CA ALA A 3 12.61 -25.77 -3.35
C ALA A 3 12.24 -24.76 -4.46
N THR A 4 12.68 -25.04 -5.68
CA THR A 4 12.11 -24.43 -6.88
C THR A 4 10.85 -25.21 -7.27
N LEU A 5 9.74 -24.51 -7.47
CA LEU A 5 8.54 -25.08 -8.07
C LEU A 5 8.61 -24.87 -9.59
N ASP A 6 8.76 -25.96 -10.34
CA ASP A 6 8.64 -25.91 -11.79
C ASP A 6 7.26 -26.40 -12.23
N LEU A 7 6.47 -25.53 -12.87
CA LEU A 7 5.14 -25.90 -13.36
C LEU A 7 5.22 -26.78 -14.61
N ALA A 8 6.28 -26.66 -15.41
CA ALA A 8 6.57 -27.48 -16.59
C ALA A 8 5.35 -27.77 -17.51
N GLY A 9 4.51 -26.77 -17.79
CA GLY A 9 3.29 -26.93 -18.61
C GLY A 9 2.14 -27.72 -17.95
N GLY A 10 2.28 -28.10 -16.68
CA GLY A 10 1.28 -28.79 -15.88
C GLY A 10 0.50 -27.86 -14.95
N THR A 11 -0.45 -28.42 -14.21
CA THR A 11 -1.19 -27.72 -13.16
C THR A 11 -0.69 -28.14 -11.79
N THR A 12 -0.28 -27.18 -10.97
CA THR A 12 0.03 -27.37 -9.55
C THR A 12 -1.03 -26.68 -8.72
N THR A 13 -1.60 -27.39 -7.73
CA THR A 13 -2.59 -26.83 -6.81
C THR A 13 -2.04 -26.82 -5.39
N LEU A 14 -2.05 -25.65 -4.75
CA LEU A 14 -1.95 -25.51 -3.31
C LEU A 14 -3.35 -25.65 -2.72
N SER A 15 -3.55 -26.74 -2.00
CA SER A 15 -4.85 -27.13 -1.45
C SER A 15 -5.25 -26.21 -0.29
N ASP A 16 -6.51 -26.31 0.13
CA ASP A 16 -7.04 -25.54 1.26
C ASP A 16 -6.17 -25.71 2.50
N ASP A 17 -5.93 -24.60 3.20
CA ASP A 17 -5.09 -24.51 4.41
C ASP A 17 -3.65 -25.05 4.25
N GLN A 18 -3.18 -25.26 3.01
CA GLN A 18 -1.82 -25.69 2.75
C GLN A 18 -0.85 -24.50 2.79
N ALA A 19 0.21 -24.64 3.57
CA ALA A 19 1.36 -23.73 3.53
C ALA A 19 2.52 -24.35 2.76
N ALA A 20 3.08 -23.63 1.79
CA ALA A 20 4.25 -24.04 1.04
C ALA A 20 5.29 -22.94 0.95
N SER A 21 6.56 -23.32 1.00
CA SER A 21 7.70 -22.42 0.89
C SER A 21 8.52 -22.74 -0.35
N TYR A 22 8.82 -21.72 -1.15
CA TYR A 22 9.58 -21.84 -2.38
C TYR A 22 10.69 -20.80 -2.44
N LEU A 23 11.80 -21.14 -3.09
CA LEU A 23 12.76 -20.13 -3.51
C LEU A 23 12.22 -19.44 -4.77
N LYS A 24 11.90 -20.24 -5.79
CA LYS A 24 11.55 -19.75 -7.11
C LYS A 24 10.35 -20.51 -7.68
N VAL A 25 9.50 -19.82 -8.42
CA VAL A 25 8.51 -20.45 -9.31
C VAL A 25 9.01 -20.29 -10.73
N THR A 26 9.20 -21.41 -11.43
CA THR A 26 9.65 -21.48 -12.81
C THR A 26 8.59 -22.13 -13.69
N ASN A 27 8.71 -21.92 -14.99
CA ASN A 27 7.99 -22.71 -15.97
C ASN A 27 8.94 -23.07 -17.12
N SER A 28 9.57 -24.24 -17.02
CA SER A 28 10.51 -24.74 -18.02
C SER A 28 9.85 -25.05 -19.37
N VAL A 29 8.52 -25.20 -19.40
CA VAL A 29 7.71 -25.46 -20.60
C VAL A 29 6.48 -24.55 -20.59
N ALA A 30 6.24 -23.77 -21.66
CA ALA A 30 5.14 -22.81 -21.70
C ALA A 30 3.75 -23.41 -21.36
N GLY A 31 2.91 -22.66 -20.63
CA GLY A 31 1.52 -23.04 -20.32
C GLY A 31 1.32 -23.69 -18.94
N GLY A 32 2.18 -23.41 -17.96
CA GLY A 32 2.04 -23.93 -16.61
C GLY A 32 0.99 -23.17 -15.80
N HIS A 33 0.20 -23.89 -15.01
CA HIS A 33 -0.87 -23.33 -14.16
C HIS A 33 -0.56 -23.52 -12.68
N LEU A 34 -0.69 -22.46 -11.88
CA LEU A 34 -0.65 -22.50 -10.43
C LEU A 34 -2.01 -22.12 -9.86
N ILE A 35 -2.60 -22.98 -9.04
CA ILE A 35 -3.88 -22.75 -8.38
C ILE A 35 -3.65 -22.59 -6.87
N LEU A 36 -4.06 -21.46 -6.31
CA LEU A 36 -4.09 -21.20 -4.87
C LEU A 36 -5.53 -21.32 -4.37
N SER A 37 -5.82 -22.35 -3.58
CA SER A 37 -7.16 -22.59 -3.01
C SER A 37 -7.37 -21.78 -1.72
N PRO A 38 -8.62 -21.52 -1.28
CA PRO A 38 -8.90 -20.75 -0.07
C PRO A 38 -8.08 -21.17 1.15
N GLY A 39 -7.48 -20.22 1.87
CA GLY A 39 -6.70 -20.50 3.08
C GLY A 39 -5.27 -20.98 2.81
N SER A 40 -4.91 -21.23 1.54
CA SER A 40 -3.54 -21.58 1.17
C SER A 40 -2.57 -20.41 1.35
N SER A 41 -1.32 -20.73 1.71
CA SER A 41 -0.24 -19.77 1.85
C SER A 41 1.00 -20.20 1.08
N MET A 42 1.46 -19.34 0.16
CA MET A 42 2.73 -19.45 -0.52
C MET A 42 3.72 -18.45 0.09
N THR A 43 4.87 -18.95 0.53
CA THR A 43 5.94 -18.13 1.12
C THR A 43 7.21 -18.22 0.29
N PHE A 44 7.85 -17.10 0.00
CA PHE A 44 9.12 -17.03 -0.70
C PHE A 44 10.28 -16.76 0.25
N ASP A 45 11.41 -17.46 0.07
CA ASP A 45 12.61 -17.24 0.88
C ASP A 45 13.17 -15.81 0.72
N ASP A 46 13.74 -15.25 1.79
CA ASP A 46 14.49 -13.98 1.73
C ASP A 46 15.89 -14.21 1.16
N THR A 47 15.95 -14.61 -0.11
CA THR A 47 17.18 -14.91 -0.84
C THR A 47 17.14 -14.22 -2.20
N SER A 48 18.30 -13.73 -2.66
CA SER A 48 18.40 -13.10 -3.97
C SER A 48 17.89 -14.02 -5.08
N GLY A 49 17.03 -13.50 -5.95
CA GLY A 49 16.39 -14.24 -7.02
C GLY A 49 15.13 -15.02 -6.62
N ALA A 50 14.60 -14.81 -5.42
CA ALA A 50 13.34 -15.39 -5.01
C ALA A 50 12.14 -14.81 -5.79
N GLY A 51 11.07 -15.60 -5.94
CA GLY A 51 9.84 -15.20 -6.62
C GLY A 51 9.62 -15.90 -7.96
N PHE A 52 8.85 -15.25 -8.83
CA PHE A 52 8.53 -15.78 -10.16
C PHE A 52 9.67 -15.49 -11.13
N ASP A 53 10.09 -16.49 -11.90
CA ASP A 53 11.17 -16.32 -12.87
C ASP A 53 10.76 -15.38 -14.01
N PRO A 54 11.46 -14.25 -14.20
CA PRO A 54 11.12 -13.33 -15.27
C PRO A 54 11.45 -13.80 -16.68
N ALA A 55 12.30 -14.82 -16.81
CA ALA A 55 12.64 -15.40 -18.10
C ALA A 55 11.68 -16.52 -18.54
N ALA A 56 10.77 -16.96 -17.67
CA ALA A 56 9.89 -18.07 -17.97
C ALA A 56 8.66 -17.64 -18.79
N LEU A 57 8.34 -18.45 -19.79
CA LEU A 57 7.29 -18.18 -20.76
C LEU A 57 5.94 -18.69 -20.25
N GLY A 58 4.93 -17.82 -20.20
CA GLY A 58 3.52 -18.18 -20.06
C GLY A 58 3.17 -18.95 -18.77
N TYR A 59 3.04 -18.22 -17.67
CA TYR A 59 2.36 -18.70 -16.46
C TYR A 59 0.89 -18.30 -16.50
N ASP A 60 0.04 -19.11 -15.91
CA ASP A 60 -1.29 -18.71 -15.46
C ASP A 60 -1.38 -18.97 -13.95
N ILE A 61 -1.80 -17.96 -13.19
CA ILE A 61 -1.94 -18.09 -11.73
C ILE A 61 -3.40 -17.84 -11.38
N THR A 62 -4.12 -18.88 -10.97
CA THR A 62 -5.50 -18.76 -10.52
C THR A 62 -5.55 -18.72 -9.00
N ILE A 63 -6.23 -17.74 -8.41
CA ILE A 63 -6.35 -17.59 -6.97
C ILE A 63 -7.82 -17.70 -6.57
N ASN A 64 -8.23 -18.88 -6.15
CA ASN A 64 -9.62 -19.19 -5.88
C ASN A 64 -10.03 -18.92 -4.44
N GLY A 65 -9.58 -17.81 -3.84
CA GLY A 65 -10.05 -17.39 -2.51
C GLY A 65 -11.58 -17.24 -2.44
N THR A 66 -12.16 -17.23 -1.25
CA THR A 66 -13.58 -16.96 -1.00
C THR A 66 -13.72 -15.70 -0.14
N ALA A 67 -14.95 -15.20 0.03
CA ALA A 67 -15.21 -14.09 0.94
C ALA A 67 -14.82 -14.42 2.40
N SER A 68 -14.91 -15.69 2.83
CA SER A 68 -14.62 -16.14 4.19
C SER A 68 -13.19 -16.69 4.40
N SER A 69 -12.48 -17.07 3.33
CA SER A 69 -11.11 -17.60 3.42
C SER A 69 -10.28 -17.10 2.24
N HIS A 70 -9.19 -16.40 2.54
CA HIS A 70 -8.31 -15.76 1.55
C HIS A 70 -7.04 -16.59 1.32
N CYS A 71 -6.43 -16.46 0.16
CA CYS A 71 -5.10 -17.00 -0.11
C CYS A 71 -4.03 -15.96 0.27
N VAL A 72 -2.80 -16.40 0.55
CA VAL A 72 -1.69 -15.50 0.90
C VAL A 72 -0.45 -15.82 0.07
N ILE A 73 0.17 -14.81 -0.54
CA ILE A 73 1.51 -14.89 -1.14
C ILE A 73 2.41 -13.89 -0.41
N LYS A 74 3.53 -14.32 0.17
CA LYS A 74 4.39 -13.44 0.99
C LYS A 74 5.87 -13.78 0.94
N SER A 75 6.71 -12.83 1.33
CA SER A 75 8.08 -13.14 1.76
C SER A 75 8.09 -13.89 3.10
N ALA A 76 9.13 -14.70 3.32
CA ALA A 76 9.40 -15.40 4.58
C ALA A 76 9.74 -14.44 5.73
N SER A 77 10.31 -13.28 5.38
CA SER A 77 10.57 -12.17 6.28
C SER A 77 9.53 -11.08 6.07
N ASP A 78 9.12 -10.45 7.17
CA ASP A 78 8.28 -9.25 7.14
C ASP A 78 9.05 -8.01 6.65
N THR A 79 10.39 -8.06 6.70
CA THR A 79 11.30 -7.04 6.18
C THR A 79 12.39 -7.74 5.35
N PRO A 80 12.06 -8.28 4.17
CA PRO A 80 13.02 -9.05 3.39
C PRO A 80 14.14 -8.15 2.89
N THR A 81 15.37 -8.64 2.90
CA THR A 81 16.49 -7.97 2.22
C THR A 81 16.40 -8.16 0.70
N ASN A 82 15.81 -9.29 0.29
CA ASN A 82 15.56 -9.70 -1.08
C ASN A 82 14.08 -10.05 -1.24
N ALA A 83 13.23 -9.05 -1.47
CA ALA A 83 11.81 -9.27 -1.72
C ALA A 83 11.59 -10.12 -2.97
N TRP A 84 10.64 -11.06 -2.91
CA TRP A 84 10.36 -11.95 -4.02
C TRP A 84 9.84 -11.17 -5.24
N ALA A 85 10.28 -11.55 -6.44
CA ALA A 85 9.88 -10.91 -7.69
C ALA A 85 8.43 -11.28 -8.04
N ALA A 86 7.58 -10.26 -8.15
CA ALA A 86 6.24 -10.41 -8.69
C ALA A 86 6.27 -10.99 -10.11
N PRO A 87 5.21 -11.69 -10.55
CA PRO A 87 5.16 -12.23 -11.89
C PRO A 87 5.28 -11.11 -12.95
N PRO A 88 6.08 -11.28 -14.02
CA PRO A 88 6.60 -10.16 -14.82
C PRO A 88 5.84 -9.89 -16.12
N VAL A 89 4.83 -10.71 -16.45
CA VAL A 89 4.03 -10.63 -17.69
C VAL A 89 2.55 -10.77 -17.37
N THR A 90 1.72 -10.50 -18.39
CA THR A 90 0.26 -10.70 -18.45
C THR A 90 -0.16 -12.11 -18.06
N ILE A 91 -0.11 -12.38 -16.76
CA ILE A 91 -0.53 -13.62 -16.14
C ILE A 91 -1.91 -13.33 -15.59
N PRO A 92 -2.97 -13.95 -16.12
CA PRO A 92 -4.30 -13.72 -15.61
C PRO A 92 -4.38 -14.21 -14.17
N ILE A 93 -4.28 -13.29 -13.23
CA ILE A 93 -4.65 -13.53 -11.85
C ILE A 93 -6.14 -13.30 -11.72
N MET A 94 -6.87 -14.40 -11.68
CA MET A 94 -8.27 -14.40 -11.25
C MET A 94 -8.27 -14.61 -9.74
N ALA A 95 -8.52 -13.53 -8.99
CA ALA A 95 -8.59 -13.58 -7.54
C ALA A 95 -9.94 -13.05 -7.05
N THR A 96 -10.61 -13.84 -6.21
CA THR A 96 -11.81 -13.37 -5.48
C THR A 96 -11.45 -12.74 -4.13
N ARG A 97 -10.36 -13.21 -3.49
CA ARG A 97 -9.74 -12.62 -2.29
C ARG A 97 -8.33 -13.19 -2.06
N CYS A 98 -7.30 -12.34 -2.14
CA CYS A 98 -5.90 -12.72 -1.88
C CYS A 98 -5.12 -11.57 -1.25
N ASP A 99 -4.24 -11.90 -0.32
CA ASP A 99 -3.28 -10.93 0.21
C ASP A 99 -1.88 -11.22 -0.34
N ILE A 100 -1.23 -10.19 -0.87
CA ILE A 100 0.09 -10.29 -1.49
C ILE A 100 1.06 -9.35 -0.75
N TYR A 101 2.11 -9.90 -0.14
CA TYR A 101 3.00 -9.17 0.77
C TYR A 101 4.47 -9.18 0.34
N ASN A 102 5.16 -8.07 0.60
CA ASN A 102 6.62 -7.93 0.60
C ASN A 102 7.27 -8.43 -0.69
N TYR A 103 6.74 -7.96 -1.82
CA TYR A 103 7.18 -8.32 -3.16
C TYR A 103 7.90 -7.16 -3.86
N SER A 104 8.77 -7.46 -4.81
CA SER A 104 9.39 -6.49 -5.72
C SER A 104 8.74 -6.53 -7.11
N GLY A 105 8.82 -5.44 -7.86
CA GLY A 105 8.17 -5.29 -9.18
C GLY A 105 6.85 -4.53 -9.12
N ASN A 106 6.20 -4.37 -10.27
CA ASN A 106 4.98 -3.57 -10.39
C ASN A 106 3.76 -4.46 -10.72
N LEU A 107 2.68 -4.32 -9.95
CA LEU A 107 1.39 -4.99 -10.18
C LEU A 107 0.35 -4.07 -10.90
N GLY A 108 0.68 -2.83 -11.32
CA GLY A 108 -0.19 -1.95 -12.15
C GLY A 108 0.48 -0.63 -12.61
N SER A 109 0.30 -0.07 -13.81
CA SER A 109 -0.96 0.31 -14.49
C SER A 109 -0.89 0.20 -16.03
N GLY A 110 0.21 -0.30 -16.61
CA GLY A 110 0.44 -0.31 -18.07
C GLY A 110 -0.03 -1.57 -18.83
N TYR A 111 -0.49 -2.62 -18.15
CA TYR A 111 -0.88 -3.92 -18.72
C TYR A 111 -2.03 -4.59 -17.92
N THR A 112 -2.86 -3.78 -17.27
CA THR A 112 -3.87 -4.17 -16.26
C THR A 112 -5.18 -4.75 -16.80
N SER A 113 -5.30 -5.00 -18.11
CA SER A 113 -6.52 -5.63 -18.65
C SER A 113 -6.64 -7.13 -18.39
N LEU A 114 -5.55 -7.79 -17.95
CA LEU A 114 -5.51 -9.25 -17.79
C LEU A 114 -5.46 -9.73 -16.33
N TRP A 115 -5.13 -8.86 -15.37
CA TRP A 115 -5.18 -9.19 -13.94
C TRP A 115 -6.51 -8.71 -13.37
N THR A 116 -7.43 -9.63 -13.09
CA THR A 116 -8.77 -9.31 -12.56
C THR A 116 -8.79 -9.58 -11.06
N PHE A 117 -8.45 -8.55 -10.29
CA PHE A 117 -8.52 -8.61 -8.83
C PHE A 117 -9.90 -8.17 -8.35
N THR A 118 -10.57 -9.03 -7.58
CA THR A 118 -11.69 -8.65 -6.73
C THR A 118 -11.22 -8.80 -5.29
N ASN A 119 -11.36 -7.75 -4.45
CA ASN A 119 -11.04 -7.77 -3.02
C ASN A 119 -9.63 -8.31 -2.65
N CYS A 120 -8.57 -7.81 -3.28
CA CYS A 120 -7.18 -8.17 -2.94
C CYS A 120 -6.47 -7.05 -2.18
N ASN A 121 -5.69 -7.42 -1.17
CA ASN A 121 -4.79 -6.49 -0.48
C ASN A 121 -3.38 -6.62 -1.07
N LEU A 122 -2.86 -5.54 -1.63
CA LEU A 122 -1.54 -5.48 -2.25
C LEU A 122 -0.56 -4.70 -1.37
N PHE A 123 0.48 -5.39 -0.92
CA PHE A 123 1.51 -4.84 -0.06
C PHE A 123 2.91 -5.01 -0.68
N PRO A 124 3.31 -4.16 -1.65
CA PRO A 124 4.68 -4.13 -2.16
C PRO A 124 5.71 -3.97 -1.05
N PHE A 125 6.91 -4.47 -1.30
CA PHE A 125 8.09 -4.15 -0.51
C PHE A 125 8.27 -2.63 -0.52
N GLU A 126 7.97 -2.00 0.60
CA GLU A 126 8.15 -0.55 0.77
C GLU A 126 9.66 -0.24 0.73
N THR A 127 10.11 0.44 -0.33
CA THR A 127 11.08 1.50 -0.15
C THR A 127 10.56 2.39 0.99
N LYS A 128 11.37 2.63 2.02
CA LYS A 128 11.02 3.42 3.22
C LYS A 128 10.56 4.85 2.85
N THR A 129 9.36 4.98 2.32
CA THR A 129 8.72 6.26 2.03
C THR A 129 8.08 6.71 3.32
N GLU A 130 8.40 7.93 3.75
CA GLU A 130 7.88 8.43 5.01
C GLU A 130 6.37 8.67 4.92
N PRO A 131 5.62 8.49 6.02
CA PRO A 131 4.17 8.68 6.04
C PRO A 131 3.71 10.04 5.48
N ARG A 132 4.50 11.10 5.70
CA ARG A 132 4.23 12.45 5.16
C ARG A 132 4.24 12.50 3.63
N THR A 133 5.19 11.79 3.02
CA THR A 133 5.33 11.71 1.55
C THR A 133 4.20 10.88 0.95
N LEU A 134 3.76 9.81 1.63
CA LEU A 134 2.60 9.01 1.20
C LEU A 134 1.33 9.87 1.11
N ILE A 135 1.03 10.65 2.17
CA ILE A 135 -0.12 11.56 2.18
C ILE A 135 0.02 12.66 1.13
N ALA A 136 1.19 13.28 0.99
CA ALA A 136 1.39 14.32 -0.02
C ALA A 136 1.17 13.80 -1.45
N ASN A 137 1.66 12.60 -1.76
CA ASN A 137 1.45 11.94 -3.04
C ASN A 137 -0.03 11.60 -3.27
N LEU A 138 -0.74 11.10 -2.25
CA LEU A 138 -2.17 10.82 -2.31
C LEU A 138 -2.96 12.08 -2.67
N LEU A 139 -2.73 13.17 -1.94
CA LEU A 139 -3.42 14.44 -2.17
C LEU A 139 -3.12 14.99 -3.56
N THR A 140 -1.88 14.86 -4.03
CA THR A 140 -1.48 15.29 -5.38
C THR A 140 -2.20 14.47 -6.46
N ALA A 141 -2.27 13.14 -6.30
CA ALA A 141 -2.84 12.25 -7.29
C ALA A 141 -4.37 12.32 -7.40
N GLN A 142 -5.06 12.62 -6.29
CA GLN A 142 -6.52 12.63 -6.20
C GLN A 142 -7.15 14.02 -6.24
N TRP A 143 -6.35 15.07 -6.49
CA TRP A 143 -6.83 16.45 -6.53
C TRP A 143 -7.76 16.70 -7.71
N THR A 144 -8.95 17.26 -7.45
CA THR A 144 -9.95 17.52 -8.50
C THR A 144 -10.31 18.99 -8.71
N LEU A 145 -9.94 19.87 -7.77
CA LEU A 145 -10.22 21.31 -7.91
C LEU A 145 -9.35 21.94 -9.01
N ALA A 146 -9.93 22.87 -9.75
CA ALA A 146 -9.24 23.58 -10.84
C ALA A 146 -8.01 24.36 -10.36
N THR A 147 -8.06 24.93 -9.16
CA THR A 147 -6.91 25.57 -8.51
C THR A 147 -6.03 24.48 -7.90
N VAL A 148 -4.97 24.09 -8.62
CA VAL A 148 -4.01 23.10 -8.12
C VAL A 148 -3.08 23.75 -7.09
N PRO A 149 -3.03 23.24 -5.85
CA PRO A 149 -2.20 23.78 -4.81
C PRO A 149 -0.73 23.39 -5.00
N GLU A 150 0.15 24.10 -4.31
CA GLU A 150 1.53 23.67 -4.14
C GLU A 150 1.58 22.63 -3.01
N PHE A 151 1.92 21.38 -3.33
CA PHE A 151 2.07 20.30 -2.34
C PHE A 151 3.52 20.16 -1.87
N ARG A 152 3.75 20.12 -0.56
CA ARG A 152 5.08 19.96 0.05
C ARG A 152 5.05 19.01 1.26
N ASP A 153 6.11 18.23 1.43
CA ASP A 153 6.30 17.28 2.53
C ASP A 153 7.62 17.51 3.31
N ASP A 154 8.30 18.62 3.07
CA ASP A 154 9.57 18.98 3.73
C ASP A 154 9.38 19.70 5.07
N ASP A 155 10.45 19.94 5.81
CA ASP A 155 10.41 20.67 7.09
C ASP A 155 10.58 22.18 6.94
N GLU A 156 10.71 22.70 5.71
CA GLU A 156 11.00 24.12 5.46
C GLU A 156 9.82 25.04 5.75
N ARG A 157 10.08 26.20 6.34
CA ARG A 157 9.04 27.21 6.55
C ARG A 157 8.75 27.93 5.24
N ARG A 158 7.59 27.65 4.64
CA ARG A 158 7.13 28.29 3.39
C ARG A 158 5.85 29.09 3.58
N MET A 159 5.71 30.09 2.71
CA MET A 159 4.56 30.98 2.63
C MET A 159 3.89 30.79 1.26
N PRO A 160 2.55 30.80 1.17
CA PRO A 160 1.86 30.70 -0.11
C PRO A 160 2.22 31.90 -1.00
N GLN A 161 2.51 31.61 -2.27
CA GLN A 161 2.72 32.63 -3.28
C GLN A 161 1.37 32.96 -3.95
N GLY A 162 0.84 34.14 -3.64
CA GLY A 162 -0.40 34.63 -4.26
C GLY A 162 -1.67 33.93 -3.73
N LEU A 163 -2.59 33.65 -4.66
CA LEU A 163 -3.94 33.11 -4.37
C LEU A 163 -4.01 31.58 -4.47
N THR A 164 -2.90 30.93 -4.81
CA THR A 164 -2.81 29.47 -4.86
C THR A 164 -2.59 28.93 -3.45
N PRO A 165 -3.35 27.91 -3.00
CA PRO A 165 -3.10 27.29 -1.71
C PRO A 165 -1.75 26.57 -1.68
N LEU A 166 -1.07 26.66 -0.54
CA LEU A 166 0.08 25.85 -0.19
C LEU A 166 -0.39 24.78 0.81
N ILE A 167 -0.25 23.50 0.46
CA ILE A 167 -0.59 22.37 1.32
C ILE A 167 0.72 21.71 1.75
N LYS A 168 0.97 21.75 3.05
CA LYS A 168 2.18 21.20 3.65
C LYS A 168 1.85 20.05 4.58
N VAL A 169 2.43 18.87 4.35
CA VAL A 169 2.28 17.70 5.21
C VAL A 169 3.52 17.51 6.06
N TYR A 170 3.38 17.46 7.39
CA TYR A 170 4.51 17.26 8.30
C TYR A 170 4.10 16.48 9.55
N PRO A 171 5.03 15.78 10.22
CA PRO A 171 4.73 15.08 11.46
C PRO A 171 4.50 16.04 12.62
N LEU A 172 3.52 15.75 13.46
CA LEU A 172 3.42 16.37 14.79
C LEU A 172 4.51 15.76 15.67
N ASN A 173 5.21 16.59 16.47
CA ASN A 173 6.39 16.26 17.28
C ASN A 173 6.24 15.14 18.34
N SER A 174 5.25 14.24 18.26
CA SER A 174 5.23 13.03 19.09
C SER A 174 5.92 11.89 18.35
N PRO A 175 6.93 11.22 18.96
CA PRO A 175 7.46 9.98 18.40
C PRO A 175 6.31 8.97 18.27
N SER A 176 6.34 8.19 17.19
CA SER A 176 5.30 7.20 16.92
C SER A 176 5.09 6.31 18.15
N THR A 177 3.88 6.30 18.70
CA THR A 177 3.61 5.57 19.94
C THR A 177 3.17 4.15 19.61
N LEU A 178 3.75 3.17 20.31
CA LEU A 178 3.30 1.78 20.24
C LEU A 178 1.97 1.67 20.97
N LYS A 179 0.91 1.29 20.24
CA LYS A 179 -0.42 1.04 20.80
C LYS A 179 -0.75 -0.45 20.66
N GLY A 180 -1.06 -1.11 21.77
CA GLY A 180 -1.52 -2.51 21.82
C GLY A 180 -0.90 -3.34 22.95
N ARG A 181 -1.68 -4.27 23.53
CA ARG A 181 -1.18 -5.35 24.40
C ARG A 181 -1.15 -6.66 23.62
N GLY A 182 -0.07 -7.41 23.74
CA GLY A 182 -0.02 -8.86 23.53
C GLY A 182 0.03 -9.38 22.09
N GLU A 183 -0.84 -8.92 21.17
CA GLU A 183 -1.16 -9.72 19.97
C GLU A 183 -1.24 -8.94 18.63
N THR A 184 -1.47 -7.62 18.64
CA THR A 184 -1.37 -6.74 17.45
C THR A 184 -0.57 -5.49 17.81
N GLN A 185 0.64 -5.34 17.26
CA GLN A 185 1.44 -4.14 17.49
C GLN A 185 1.18 -3.15 16.35
N ARG A 186 0.59 -2.00 16.67
CA ARG A 186 0.40 -0.88 15.75
C ARG A 186 1.35 0.26 16.10
N ILE A 187 1.91 0.88 15.06
CA ILE A 187 2.60 2.16 15.17
C ILE A 187 1.63 3.25 14.75
N GLU A 188 1.38 4.18 15.66
CA GLU A 188 0.56 5.37 15.39
C GLU A 188 1.46 6.50 14.91
N HIS A 189 1.16 7.03 13.72
CA HIS A 189 1.84 8.18 13.13
C HIS A 189 0.88 9.37 13.14
N HIS A 190 1.29 10.48 13.75
CA HIS A 190 0.51 11.71 13.77
C HIS A 190 1.10 12.72 12.78
N LEU A 191 0.29 13.12 11.81
CA LEU A 191 0.65 14.07 10.77
C LEU A 191 -0.30 15.26 10.80
N THR A 192 0.13 16.36 10.21
CA THR A 192 -0.70 17.52 9.95
C THR A 192 -0.57 17.91 8.48
N ALA A 193 -1.70 18.04 7.79
CA ALA A 193 -1.79 18.74 6.53
C ALA A 193 -2.21 20.20 6.82
N SER A 194 -1.25 21.12 6.75
CA SER A 194 -1.48 22.55 6.91
C SER A 194 -1.76 23.19 5.55
N ILE A 195 -2.98 23.69 5.39
CA ILE A 195 -3.46 24.41 4.20
C ILE A 195 -3.35 25.91 4.47
N ARG A 196 -2.62 26.61 3.62
CA ARG A 196 -2.38 28.05 3.72
C ARG A 196 -2.70 28.74 2.41
N CYS A 197 -3.54 29.78 2.44
CA CYS A 197 -3.80 30.60 1.27
C CYS A 197 -4.01 32.05 1.67
N ARG A 198 -3.75 33.00 0.75
CA ARG A 198 -4.11 34.41 0.97
C ARG A 198 -5.57 34.72 0.69
N ASP A 199 -6.27 33.79 0.04
CA ASP A 199 -7.69 33.86 -0.27
C ASP A 199 -8.45 32.87 0.62
N GLN A 200 -9.51 33.36 1.28
CA GLN A 200 -10.25 32.58 2.27
C GLN A 200 -11.03 31.44 1.63
N ASP A 201 -11.67 31.71 0.49
CA ASP A 201 -12.53 30.76 -0.19
C ASP A 201 -11.70 29.63 -0.79
N ASN A 202 -10.54 29.95 -1.39
CA ASN A 202 -9.58 28.96 -1.86
C ASN A 202 -8.97 28.14 -0.71
N ALA A 203 -8.67 28.75 0.44
CA ALA A 203 -8.19 28.01 1.62
C ALA A 203 -9.25 27.01 2.11
N PHE A 204 -10.50 27.46 2.19
CA PHE A 204 -11.60 26.63 2.67
C PHE A 204 -11.92 25.51 1.68
N ALA A 205 -12.04 25.80 0.39
CA ALA A 205 -12.27 24.80 -0.65
C ALA A 205 -11.15 23.76 -0.70
N ALA A 206 -9.88 24.20 -0.58
CA ALA A 206 -8.75 23.28 -0.51
C ALA A 206 -8.81 22.38 0.73
N LYS A 207 -9.25 22.91 1.88
CA LYS A 207 -9.47 22.11 3.09
C LYS A 207 -10.55 21.06 2.90
N GLU A 208 -11.70 21.44 2.34
CA GLU A 208 -12.80 20.50 2.03
C GLU A 208 -12.33 19.40 1.07
N GLU A 209 -11.55 19.75 0.05
CA GLU A 209 -11.00 18.77 -0.89
C GLU A 209 -10.00 17.81 -0.24
N VAL A 210 -9.15 18.30 0.67
CA VAL A 210 -8.27 17.44 1.47
C VAL A 210 -9.10 16.45 2.28
N CYS A 211 -10.13 16.90 3.01
CA CYS A 211 -11.00 16.01 3.79
C CYS A 211 -11.70 14.99 2.90
N ARG A 212 -12.29 15.43 1.77
CA ARG A 212 -12.94 14.54 0.80
C ARG A 212 -12.01 13.44 0.29
N ILE A 213 -10.76 13.79 -0.02
CA ILE A 213 -9.76 12.80 -0.45
C ILE A 213 -9.50 11.82 0.70
N LEU A 214 -9.23 12.31 1.91
CA LEU A 214 -8.88 11.44 3.04
C LEU A 214 -10.04 10.52 3.48
N ASP A 215 -11.29 10.99 3.43
CA ASP A 215 -12.50 10.21 3.74
C ASP A 215 -12.62 8.95 2.87
N TYR A 216 -12.14 9.00 1.63
CA TYR A 216 -12.19 7.85 0.72
C TYR A 216 -11.20 6.73 1.09
N TYR A 217 -10.19 7.05 1.91
CA TYR A 217 -9.05 6.17 2.21
C TYR A 217 -8.95 5.78 3.70
N LEU A 218 -10.03 5.93 4.48
CA LEU A 218 -10.03 5.67 5.93
C LEU A 218 -9.66 4.22 6.29
N ASP A 219 -10.20 3.26 5.55
CA ASP A 219 -10.09 1.86 5.95
C ASP A 219 -8.78 1.22 5.55
N HIS A 220 -8.17 1.60 4.42
CA HIS A 220 -6.90 1.10 3.87
C HIS A 220 -6.19 2.18 3.02
N PRO A 221 -5.45 3.13 3.63
CA PRO A 221 -4.94 4.30 2.91
C PRO A 221 -3.74 3.96 2.01
N PHE A 222 -2.87 3.08 2.49
CA PHE A 222 -1.62 2.71 1.85
C PHE A 222 -1.27 1.27 2.22
N THR A 223 -0.47 0.66 1.37
CA THR A 223 0.28 -0.55 1.69
C THR A 223 0.99 -0.43 3.04
N GLY A 224 0.85 -1.41 3.94
CA GLY A 224 1.52 -1.44 5.24
C GLY A 224 0.78 -0.68 6.35
N TYR A 225 -0.24 0.09 5.96
CA TYR A 225 -1.12 0.81 6.87
C TYR A 225 -2.49 0.14 6.89
N ASP A 226 -3.05 0.07 8.08
CA ASP A 226 -4.38 -0.48 8.34
C ASP A 226 -5.36 0.67 8.22
N LEU A 227 -5.51 1.44 9.30
CA LEU A 227 -6.51 2.51 9.41
C LEU A 227 -5.87 3.89 9.24
N MET A 228 -6.65 4.81 8.69
CA MET A 228 -6.43 6.25 8.73
C MET A 228 -7.62 6.93 9.39
N THR A 229 -7.36 7.93 10.21
CA THR A 229 -8.37 8.87 10.67
C THR A 229 -7.89 10.30 10.45
N HIS A 230 -8.81 11.24 10.34
CA HIS A 230 -8.48 12.66 10.33
C HIS A 230 -9.54 13.48 11.05
N GLN A 231 -9.22 14.73 11.35
CA GLN A 231 -10.17 15.73 11.82
C GLN A 231 -10.75 16.54 10.64
N ASP A 232 -11.87 17.23 10.85
CA ASP A 232 -12.55 18.06 9.84
C ASP A 232 -11.82 19.38 9.48
N GLY A 233 -10.60 19.54 9.99
CA GLY A 233 -9.78 20.74 9.85
C GLY A 233 -10.07 21.79 10.91
N ALA A 234 -9.05 22.18 11.66
CA ALA A 234 -9.12 23.29 12.62
C ALA A 234 -8.64 24.59 11.97
N TYR A 235 -9.45 25.64 12.02
CA TYR A 235 -9.00 26.97 11.64
C TYR A 235 -7.99 27.47 12.67
N ARG A 236 -6.76 27.75 12.25
CA ARG A 236 -5.69 28.23 13.15
C ARG A 236 -5.60 29.75 13.21
N GLY A 237 -6.41 30.45 12.42
CA GLY A 237 -6.26 31.88 12.23
C GLY A 237 -5.03 32.24 11.41
N GLY A 238 -4.93 33.51 11.07
CA GLY A 238 -3.76 34.10 10.45
C GLY A 238 -3.87 35.62 10.44
N SER A 239 -2.94 36.29 9.77
CA SER A 239 -3.04 37.74 9.57
C SER A 239 -4.17 38.05 8.58
N THR A 240 -4.53 39.32 8.42
CA THR A 240 -5.56 39.81 7.47
C THR A 240 -5.37 39.31 6.02
N TRP A 241 -4.21 38.74 5.70
CA TRP A 241 -3.80 38.33 4.36
C TRP A 241 -3.38 36.85 4.27
N LEU A 242 -3.67 36.05 5.31
CA LEU A 242 -3.31 34.63 5.35
C LEU A 242 -4.36 33.85 6.12
N PHE A 243 -5.01 32.91 5.46
CA PHE A 243 -5.95 31.97 6.03
C PHE A 243 -5.27 30.61 6.16
N GLN A 244 -5.36 30.02 7.35
CA GLN A 244 -4.75 28.73 7.65
C GLN A 244 -5.75 27.75 8.26
N TRP A 245 -5.80 26.55 7.69
CA TRP A 245 -6.50 25.39 8.21
C TRP A 245 -5.51 24.25 8.42
N ASP A 246 -5.63 23.53 9.52
CA ASP A 246 -4.83 22.34 9.78
C ASP A 246 -5.74 21.12 9.89
N VAL A 247 -5.50 20.11 9.05
CA VAL A 247 -6.13 18.80 9.13
C VAL A 247 -5.15 17.86 9.82
N GLU A 248 -5.50 17.41 11.02
CA GLU A 248 -4.71 16.40 11.75
C GLU A 248 -5.07 15.01 11.22
N ILE A 249 -4.06 14.21 10.90
CA ILE A 249 -4.18 12.89 10.29
C ILE A 249 -3.47 11.89 11.19
N THR A 250 -4.12 10.77 11.48
CA THR A 250 -3.52 9.65 12.22
C THR A 250 -3.49 8.43 11.33
N LEU A 251 -2.29 7.86 11.14
CA LEU A 251 -2.07 6.64 10.36
C LEU A 251 -1.64 5.51 11.28
N TYR A 252 -2.26 4.34 11.12
CA TYR A 252 -1.92 3.13 11.86
C TYR A 252 -1.15 2.16 10.97
N GLN A 253 0.13 1.95 11.26
CA GLN A 253 0.96 0.98 10.57
C GLN A 253 0.94 -0.36 11.31
N LEU A 254 0.68 -1.45 10.60
CA LEU A 254 0.73 -2.81 11.16
C LEU A 254 2.18 -3.26 11.27
N ARG A 255 2.62 -3.70 12.46
CA ARG A 255 3.99 -4.23 12.64
C ARG A 255 4.06 -5.72 12.96
N LYS A 256 3.01 -6.35 13.48
CA LYS A 256 2.98 -7.80 13.78
C LYS A 256 1.59 -8.31 14.18
N VAL A 257 1.20 -9.49 13.70
CA VAL A 257 0.28 -10.42 14.40
C VAL A 257 1.16 -11.43 15.13
N VAL A 258 1.19 -11.39 16.46
CA VAL A 258 1.90 -12.43 17.23
C VAL A 258 0.93 -13.59 17.40
N VAL A 259 1.02 -14.60 16.54
CA VAL A 259 0.33 -15.88 16.79
C VAL A 259 1.03 -16.55 17.98
N ARG A 260 0.39 -16.55 19.16
CA ARG A 260 0.81 -17.42 20.25
C ARG A 260 0.50 -18.86 19.84
N ARG A 261 1.54 -19.68 19.70
CA ARG A 261 1.41 -21.14 19.73
C ARG A 261 1.18 -21.60 21.15
#